data_AF-A3BVN6-F1
#
_entry.id   AF-A3BVN6-F1
#
_cell.length_a   1.000
_cell.length_b   1.000
_cell.length_c   1.000
_cell.angle_alpha   90.00
_cell.angle_beta   90.00
_cell.angle_gamma   90.00
#
_symmetry.space_group_name_H-M   'P 1'
#
loop_
_entity.id
_entity.type
_entity.pdbx_description
1 polymer ?
#
loop_
_entity_poly.entity_id
_entity_poly.type
_entity_poly.pdbx_seq_one_letter_code
_entity_poly.pdbx_strand_id
1 'polypeptide(L)'
;MDSAKELVDRDVAAGRVRATGTHSNNLVRVKRGIELKRALFQLKLAQLQQQRPGGGGVSFDGVVSMAYAAVFARYHDKNVQSTVADSICAIPVKSISDFFATINETDESAAAEMQKYIDAANGIISYIDELFASRGVSADF
;
A
#
# COMPACT_ATOMS: atom_id res chain seq x y z
N MET A 1 -17.50 -12.05 16.95
CA MET A 1 -16.53 -11.83 15.87
C MET A 1 -15.16 -11.96 16.46
N ASP A 2 -14.28 -12.74 15.82
CA ASP A 2 -12.90 -12.88 16.29
C ASP A 2 -12.08 -11.64 15.91
N SER A 3 -11.23 -11.19 16.83
CA SER A 3 -10.26 -10.12 16.60
C SER A 3 -9.03 -10.62 15.83
N ALA A 4 -8.31 -9.70 15.17
CA ALA A 4 -7.05 -10.03 14.48
C ALA A 4 -6.04 -10.71 15.41
N LYS A 5 -6.00 -10.29 16.68
CA LYS A 5 -5.18 -10.91 17.72
C LYS A 5 -5.52 -12.39 17.90
N GLU A 6 -6.80 -12.73 18.08
CA GLU A 6 -7.24 -14.11 18.30
C GLU A 6 -7.01 -15.01 17.09
N LEU A 7 -7.11 -14.46 15.88
CA LEU A 7 -6.81 -15.18 14.64
C LEU A 7 -5.31 -15.48 14.51
N VAL A 8 -4.45 -14.51 14.80
CA VAL A 8 -2.99 -14.70 14.78
C VAL A 8 -2.55 -15.65 15.89
N ASP A 9 -3.09 -15.52 17.11
CA ASP A 9 -2.80 -16.42 18.23
C ASP A 9 -3.05 -17.90 17.86
N ARG A 10 -4.15 -18.18 17.14
CA ARG A 10 -4.48 -19.53 16.65
C ARG A 10 -3.47 -20.06 15.64
N ASP A 11 -3.07 -19.25 14.67
CA ASP A 11 -2.11 -19.67 13.65
C ASP A 11 -0.70 -19.88 14.24
N VAL A 12 -0.32 -19.07 15.24
CA VAL A 12 0.92 -19.23 16.02
C VAL A 12 0.88 -20.54 16.81
N ALA A 13 -0.19 -20.79 17.56
CA ALA A 13 -0.35 -22.03 18.32
C ALA A 13 -0.34 -23.27 17.43
N ALA A 14 -0.85 -23.16 16.19
CA ALA A 14 -0.83 -24.23 15.20
C ALA A 14 0.51 -24.35 14.44
N GLY A 15 1.46 -23.43 14.61
CA GLY A 15 2.72 -23.40 13.87
C GLY A 15 2.56 -23.15 12.36
N ARG A 16 1.47 -22.49 11.94
CA ARG A 16 1.10 -22.31 10.51
C ARG A 16 1.04 -20.85 10.05
N VAL A 17 1.64 -19.93 10.81
CA VAL A 17 1.60 -18.47 10.56
C VAL A 17 1.90 -18.09 9.10
N ARG A 18 2.89 -18.74 8.47
CA ARG A 18 3.33 -18.45 7.10
C ARG A 18 2.61 -19.26 6.02
N ALA A 19 1.81 -20.25 6.41
CA ALA A 19 1.14 -21.13 5.45
C ALA A 19 0.12 -20.33 4.63
N THR A 20 0.05 -20.61 3.33
CA THR A 20 -0.90 -19.94 2.44
C THR A 20 -2.33 -20.19 2.90
N GLY A 21 -3.14 -19.13 2.91
CA GLY A 21 -4.57 -19.21 3.26
C GLY A 21 -4.87 -19.09 4.76
N THR A 22 -3.86 -19.01 5.63
CA THR A 22 -4.09 -18.71 7.06
C THR A 22 -4.45 -17.25 7.27
N HIS A 23 -5.10 -16.95 8.39
CA HIS A 23 -5.49 -15.58 8.73
C HIS A 23 -4.27 -14.67 8.89
N SER A 24 -3.17 -15.20 9.44
CA SER A 24 -1.92 -14.48 9.61
C SER A 24 -1.25 -14.16 8.27
N ASN A 25 -1.16 -15.14 7.36
CA ASN A 25 -0.62 -14.91 6.02
C ASN A 25 -1.45 -13.87 5.26
N ASN A 26 -2.78 -13.96 5.35
CA ASN A 26 -3.68 -12.99 4.72
C ASN A 26 -3.55 -11.59 5.34
N LEU A 27 -3.41 -11.48 6.67
CA LEU A 27 -3.23 -10.21 7.35
C LEU A 27 -1.94 -9.50 6.91
N VAL A 28 -0.83 -10.23 6.76
CA VAL A 28 0.42 -9.68 6.23
C VAL A 28 0.24 -9.18 4.79
N ARG A 29 -0.52 -9.89 3.96
CA ARG A 29 -0.82 -9.43 2.58
C ARG A 29 -1.70 -8.18 2.57
N VAL A 30 -2.67 -8.08 3.48
CA VAL A 30 -3.50 -6.87 3.68
C VAL A 30 -2.64 -5.70 4.15
N LYS A 31 -1.74 -5.91 5.12
CA LYS A 31 -0.77 -4.89 5.58
C LYS A 31 0.01 -4.31 4.40
N ARG A 32 0.56 -5.16 3.52
CA ARG A 32 1.30 -4.72 2.32
C ARG A 32 0.44 -3.89 1.36
N GLY A 33 -0.84 -4.23 1.20
CA GLY A 33 -1.78 -3.42 0.42
C GLY A 33 -1.97 -2.01 1.01
N ILE A 34 -2.06 -1.92 2.34
CA ILE A 34 -2.12 -0.64 3.06
C ILE A 34 -0.81 0.15 2.87
N GLU A 35 0.34 -0.51 2.98
CA GLU A 35 1.65 0.09 2.73
C GLU A 35 1.78 0.65 1.31
N LEU A 36 1.30 -0.10 0.30
CA LEU A 36 1.31 0.36 -1.10
C LEU A 36 0.50 1.66 -1.25
N LYS A 37 -0.73 1.68 -0.75
CA LYS A 37 -1.61 2.85 -0.88
C LYS A 37 -1.05 4.04 -0.10
N ARG A 38 -0.45 3.81 1.07
CA ARG A 38 0.26 4.84 1.84
C ARG A 38 1.42 5.43 1.03
N ALA A 39 2.27 4.58 0.45
CA ALA A 39 3.41 5.02 -0.36
C ALA A 39 2.95 5.82 -1.60
N LEU A 40 1.89 5.35 -2.27
CA LEU A 40 1.28 6.06 -3.39
C LEU A 40 0.83 7.47 -2.99
N PHE A 41 0.15 7.61 -1.84
CA PHE A 41 -0.32 8.89 -1.35
C PHE A 41 0.83 9.81 -0.90
N GLN A 42 1.86 9.27 -0.27
CA GLN A 42 3.06 10.04 0.10
C GLN A 42 3.76 10.62 -1.13
N LEU A 43 3.96 9.79 -2.17
CA LEU A 43 4.55 10.24 -3.43
C LEU A 43 3.67 11.31 -4.09
N LYS A 44 2.35 11.13 -4.09
CA LYS A 44 1.43 12.11 -4.69
C LYS A 44 1.42 13.44 -3.94
N LEU A 45 1.37 13.43 -2.61
CA LEU A 45 1.45 14.67 -1.82
C LEU A 45 2.77 15.40 -2.06
N ALA A 46 3.89 14.67 -2.09
CA ALA A 46 5.19 15.26 -2.42
C ALA A 46 5.21 15.91 -3.80
N GLN A 47 4.55 15.30 -4.80
CA GLN A 47 4.41 15.92 -6.12
C GLN A 47 3.56 17.18 -6.11
N LEU A 48 2.40 17.17 -5.46
CA LEU A 48 1.54 18.36 -5.36
C LEU A 48 2.29 19.53 -4.72
N GLN A 49 3.13 19.26 -3.72
CA GLN A 49 3.99 20.26 -3.08
C GLN A 49 5.14 20.75 -3.98
N GLN A 50 5.64 19.91 -4.90
CA GLN A 50 6.75 20.25 -5.79
C GLN A 50 6.33 20.84 -7.14
N GLN A 51 5.03 20.86 -7.47
CA GLN A 51 4.53 21.51 -8.69
C GLN A 51 4.78 23.03 -8.63
N ARG A 52 5.93 23.45 -9.16
CA ARG A 52 6.19 24.84 -9.55
C ARG A 52 5.52 25.10 -10.90
N PRO A 53 5.05 26.34 -11.18
CA PRO A 53 4.63 26.71 -12.52
C PRO A 53 5.76 26.42 -13.52
N GLY A 54 5.53 25.48 -14.45
CA GLY A 54 6.49 25.09 -15.50
C GLY A 54 7.42 23.90 -15.20
N GLY A 55 7.29 23.22 -14.05
CA GLY A 55 8.06 21.99 -13.76
C GLY A 55 7.32 20.71 -14.17
N GLY A 56 7.92 19.90 -15.04
CA GLY A 56 7.35 18.60 -15.42
C GLY A 56 7.28 17.64 -14.22
N GLY A 57 6.07 17.21 -13.86
CA GLY A 57 5.85 16.18 -12.82
C GLY A 57 6.05 14.76 -13.33
N VAL A 58 6.24 13.78 -12.43
CA VAL A 58 6.21 12.36 -12.83
C VAL A 58 4.77 11.99 -13.18
N SER A 59 4.59 11.31 -14.30
CA SER A 59 3.31 10.79 -14.77
C SER A 59 2.68 9.82 -13.76
N PHE A 60 1.36 9.63 -13.83
CA PHE A 60 0.62 8.81 -12.87
C PHE A 60 1.14 7.36 -12.80
N ASP A 61 1.39 6.75 -13.95
CA ASP A 61 2.02 5.42 -14.09
C ASP A 61 3.40 5.36 -13.41
N GLY A 62 4.22 6.40 -13.55
CA GLY A 62 5.50 6.52 -12.86
C GLY A 62 5.36 6.53 -11.35
N VAL A 63 4.36 7.24 -10.81
CA VAL A 63 4.07 7.25 -9.37
C VAL A 63 3.64 5.87 -8.88
N VAL A 64 2.73 5.21 -9.60
CA VAL A 64 2.27 3.85 -9.25
C VAL A 64 3.44 2.86 -9.30
N SER A 65 4.30 2.95 -10.31
CA SER A 65 5.50 2.12 -10.45
C SER A 65 6.46 2.30 -9.27
N MET A 66 6.72 3.53 -8.85
CA MET A 66 7.56 3.82 -7.69
C MET A 66 6.98 3.24 -6.39
N ALA A 67 5.68 3.40 -6.15
CA ALA A 67 5.01 2.83 -4.98
C ALA A 67 5.07 1.29 -4.98
N TYR A 68 4.83 0.67 -6.13
CA TYR A 68 4.93 -0.78 -6.29
C TYR A 68 6.35 -1.29 -6.00
N ALA A 69 7.37 -0.63 -6.56
CA ALA A 69 8.77 -0.98 -6.36
C ALA A 69 9.17 -0.91 -4.88
N ALA A 70 8.70 0.12 -4.16
CA ALA A 70 9.01 0.32 -2.75
C ALA A 70 8.40 -0.74 -1.82
N VAL A 71 7.25 -1.33 -2.19
CA VAL A 71 6.47 -2.19 -1.28
C VAL A 71 6.43 -3.64 -1.75
N PHE A 72 5.93 -3.88 -2.97
CA PHE A 72 5.53 -5.21 -3.44
C PHE A 72 6.61 -5.94 -4.23
N ALA A 73 7.50 -5.23 -4.93
CA ALA A 73 8.46 -5.88 -5.85
C ALA A 73 9.29 -6.97 -5.16
N ARG A 74 9.72 -6.77 -3.92
CA ARG A 74 10.48 -7.76 -3.13
C ARG A 74 9.72 -9.07 -2.84
N TYR A 75 8.40 -9.08 -2.94
CA TYR A 75 7.53 -10.22 -2.64
C TYR A 75 7.00 -10.93 -3.89
N HIS A 76 7.30 -10.40 -5.07
CA HIS A 76 6.82 -10.93 -6.35
C HIS A 76 7.99 -11.45 -7.16
N ASP A 77 7.80 -12.59 -7.83
CA ASP A 77 8.78 -13.09 -8.79
C ASP A 77 8.83 -12.20 -10.05
N LYS A 78 9.80 -12.46 -10.93
CA LYS A 78 9.99 -11.68 -12.16
C LYS A 78 8.79 -11.71 -13.10
N ASN A 79 8.06 -12.82 -13.15
CA ASN A 79 6.89 -12.94 -14.03
C ASN A 79 5.75 -12.05 -13.52
N VAL A 80 5.50 -12.06 -12.21
CA VAL A 80 4.51 -11.16 -11.59
C VAL A 80 4.95 -9.70 -11.72
N GLN A 81 6.23 -9.38 -11.48
CA GLN A 81 6.75 -8.02 -11.66
C GLN A 81 6.56 -7.49 -13.09
N SER A 82 6.86 -8.30 -14.11
CA SER A 82 6.64 -7.93 -15.51
C SER A 82 5.16 -7.69 -15.80
N THR A 83 4.29 -8.59 -15.34
CA THR A 83 2.84 -8.46 -15.53
C THR A 83 2.29 -7.19 -14.88
N VAL A 84 2.81 -6.81 -13.71
CA VAL A 84 2.44 -5.55 -13.04
C VAL A 84 2.93 -4.34 -13.83
N ALA A 85 4.15 -4.35 -14.36
CA ALA A 85 4.67 -3.25 -15.17
C ALA A 85 3.80 -3.00 -16.41
N ASP A 86 3.43 -4.06 -17.13
CA ASP A 86 2.53 -3.96 -18.27
C ASP A 86 1.15 -3.42 -17.87
N SER A 87 0.63 -3.89 -16.72
CA SER A 87 -0.66 -3.44 -16.18
C SER A 87 -0.67 -1.96 -15.80
N ILE A 88 0.45 -1.45 -15.27
CA ILE A 88 0.61 -0.04 -14.91
C ILE A 88 0.56 0.84 -16.17
N CYS A 89 1.23 0.43 -17.25
CA CYS A 89 1.16 1.15 -18.54
C CYS A 89 -0.25 1.14 -19.16
N ALA A 90 -1.08 0.15 -18.81
CA ALA A 90 -2.45 0.03 -19.28
C ALA A 90 -3.48 0.84 -18.47
N ILE A 91 -3.06 1.54 -17.41
CA ILE A 91 -3.98 2.35 -16.59
C ILE A 91 -4.63 3.46 -17.47
N PRO A 92 -5.97 3.56 -17.48
CA PRO A 92 -6.69 4.49 -18.37
C PRO A 92 -6.56 5.95 -17.94
N VAL A 93 -6.22 6.19 -16.68
CA VAL A 93 -6.03 7.52 -16.09
C VAL A 93 -4.76 8.17 -16.64
N LYS A 94 -4.91 9.27 -17.38
CA LYS A 94 -3.80 10.01 -17.99
C LYS A 94 -3.29 11.16 -17.12
N SER A 95 -4.15 11.76 -16.30
CA SER A 95 -3.76 12.72 -15.28
C SER A 95 -4.42 12.40 -13.95
N ILE A 96 -3.79 12.81 -12.85
CA ILE A 96 -4.30 12.54 -11.50
C ILE A 96 -5.52 13.42 -11.18
N SER A 97 -5.59 14.62 -11.80
CA SER A 97 -6.75 15.49 -11.68
C SER A 97 -8.00 14.82 -12.29
N ASP A 98 -7.85 14.12 -13.43
CA ASP A 98 -8.94 13.32 -14.01
C ASP A 98 -9.40 12.21 -13.06
N PHE A 99 -8.47 11.57 -12.36
CA PHE A 99 -8.82 10.56 -11.36
C PHE A 99 -9.58 11.17 -10.18
N PHE A 100 -9.14 12.30 -9.62
CA PHE A 100 -9.86 12.95 -8.53
C PHE A 100 -11.26 13.40 -8.94
N ALA A 101 -11.43 13.91 -10.15
CA ALA A 101 -12.74 14.22 -10.70
C ALA A 101 -13.67 12.99 -10.74
N THR A 102 -13.14 11.79 -11.06
CA THR A 102 -13.95 10.55 -11.08
C THR A 102 -14.45 10.12 -9.69
N ILE A 103 -13.81 10.59 -8.62
CA ILE A 103 -14.21 10.34 -7.23
C ILE A 103 -14.80 11.59 -6.55
N ASN A 104 -15.12 12.63 -7.34
CA ASN A 104 -15.71 13.88 -6.87
C ASN A 104 -14.85 14.64 -5.84
N GLU A 105 -13.52 14.62 -6.05
CA GLU A 105 -12.52 15.33 -5.24
C GLU A 105 -11.79 16.40 -6.08
N THR A 106 -11.28 17.45 -5.44
CA THR A 106 -10.30 18.40 -5.99
C THR A 106 -8.89 18.01 -5.56
N ASP A 107 -7.85 18.66 -6.09
CA ASP A 107 -6.48 18.44 -5.63
C ASP A 107 -6.33 18.75 -4.13
N GLU A 108 -7.02 19.80 -3.62
CA GLU A 108 -6.99 20.20 -2.22
C GLU A 108 -7.72 19.22 -1.31
N SER A 109 -8.94 18.82 -1.67
CA SER A 109 -9.72 17.87 -0.84
C SER A 109 -9.08 16.48 -0.87
N ALA A 110 -8.59 16.03 -2.03
CA ALA A 110 -7.82 14.80 -2.14
C ALA A 110 -6.54 14.85 -1.29
N ALA A 111 -5.83 16.00 -1.24
CA ALA A 111 -4.65 16.14 -0.39
C ALA A 111 -4.96 15.94 1.10
N ALA A 112 -6.07 16.53 1.57
CA ALA A 112 -6.52 16.36 2.95
C ALA A 112 -6.87 14.88 3.25
N GLU A 113 -7.60 14.20 2.36
CA GLU A 113 -7.98 12.79 2.54
C GLU A 113 -6.77 11.84 2.44
N MET A 114 -5.81 12.13 1.55
CA MET A 114 -4.55 11.39 1.45
C MET A 114 -3.76 11.47 2.76
N GLN A 115 -3.67 12.66 3.37
CA GLN A 115 -2.97 12.84 4.65
C GLN A 115 -3.64 12.06 5.78
N LYS A 116 -4.97 12.13 5.90
CA LYS A 116 -5.74 11.35 6.88
C LYS A 116 -5.49 9.84 6.73
N TYR A 117 -5.48 9.35 5.49
CA TYR A 117 -5.18 7.95 5.21
C TYR A 117 -3.76 7.58 5.65
N ILE A 118 -2.75 8.40 5.34
CA ILE A 118 -1.36 8.16 5.73
C ILE A 118 -1.23 8.04 7.25
N ASP A 119 -1.84 8.95 8.00
CA ASP A 119 -1.79 8.97 9.45
C ASP A 119 -2.45 7.71 10.06
N ALA A 120 -3.63 7.34 9.56
CA ALA A 120 -4.31 6.12 9.98
C ALA A 120 -3.54 4.84 9.60
N ALA A 121 -2.99 4.79 8.38
CA ALA A 121 -2.21 3.67 7.89
C ALA A 121 -0.97 3.42 8.75
N ASN A 122 -0.28 4.48 9.19
CA ASN A 122 0.86 4.36 10.09
C ASN A 122 0.49 3.63 11.39
N GLY A 123 -0.62 4.02 12.03
CA GLY A 123 -1.10 3.34 13.24
C GLY A 123 -1.43 1.86 13.02
N ILE A 124 -2.13 1.55 11.93
CA ILE A 124 -2.52 0.16 11.62
C ILE A 124 -1.30 -0.71 11.29
N ILE A 125 -0.35 -0.19 10.50
CA ILE A 125 0.87 -0.90 10.12
C ILE A 125 1.71 -1.22 11.35
N SER A 126 1.95 -0.22 12.23
CA SER A 126 2.67 -0.42 13.48
C SER A 126 1.97 -1.45 14.38
N TYR A 127 0.65 -1.37 14.50
CA TYR A 127 -0.12 -2.36 15.28
C TYR A 127 0.08 -3.78 14.76
N ILE A 128 0.03 -3.99 13.44
CA ILE A 128 0.24 -5.32 12.86
C ILE A 128 1.67 -5.79 13.10
N ASP A 129 2.66 -4.92 12.92
CA ASP A 129 4.06 -5.28 13.18
C ASP A 129 4.31 -5.69 14.63
N GLU A 130 3.78 -4.92 15.58
CA GLU A 130 3.85 -5.23 17.01
C GLU A 130 3.08 -6.50 17.36
N LEU A 131 1.93 -6.75 16.71
CA LEU A 131 1.15 -7.96 16.89
C LEU A 131 1.98 -9.20 16.54
N PHE A 132 2.67 -9.22 15.40
CA PHE A 132 3.53 -10.35 15.04
C PHE A 132 4.80 -10.40 15.92
N ALA A 133 5.46 -9.26 16.15
CA ALA A 133 6.71 -9.19 16.88
C ALA A 133 6.58 -9.67 18.34
N SER A 134 5.48 -9.32 19.02
CA SER A 134 5.18 -9.80 20.38
C SER A 134 4.95 -11.31 20.49
N ARG A 135 4.82 -12.01 19.35
CA ARG A 135 4.72 -13.48 19.25
C ARG A 135 6.00 -14.13 18.72
N GLY A 136 7.09 -13.37 18.61
CA GLY A 136 8.37 -13.85 18.09
C GLY A 136 8.36 -14.15 16.59
N VAL A 137 7.42 -13.56 15.83
CA VAL A 137 7.32 -13.72 14.38
C VAL A 137 7.47 -12.36 13.70
N SER A 138 8.20 -12.27 12.58
CA SER A 138 8.22 -11.05 11.76
C SER A 138 7.00 -11.01 10.85
N ALA A 139 6.47 -9.82 10.53
CA ALA A 139 5.42 -9.62 9.54
C ALA A 139 5.95 -9.39 8.10
N ASP A 140 7.23 -9.72 7.84
CA ASP A 140 7.90 -9.49 6.54
C ASP A 140 8.12 -10.77 5.71
N PHE A 141 7.39 -11.86 6.01
CA PHE A 141 7.59 -13.17 5.36
C PHE A 141 6.88 -13.37 4.01
#